data_AF-A0A9N9JSP6-F1
#
_entry.id   AF-A0A9N9JSP6-F1
#
_cell.length_a   1.000
_cell.length_b   1.000
_cell.length_c   1.000
_cell.angle_alpha   90.00
_cell.angle_beta   90.00
_cell.angle_gamma   90.00
#
_symmetry.space_group_name_H-M   'P 1'
#
loop_
_entity.id
_entity.type
_entity.pdbx_description
1 polymer ?
#
loop_
_entity_poly.entity_id
_entity_poly.type
_entity_poly.pdbx_seq_one_letter_code
_entity_poly.pdbx_strand_id
1 'polypeptide(L)'
;MLDDSPKHTKEVADLIKEIIGECDGYKYIFDHKYEALKGDNITFYYRCSQSQILENKTRKGKEKQRDKVSIERFSCNGLLRIIISNHQIADINLVHKILHIRPNRFEMDSSTKEFIQQNINQTPQNIYSQIEQTCPNITQKQ
;
A
#
# COMPACT_ATOMS: atom_id res chain seq x y z
N MET A 1 -7.42 30.99 2.33
CA MET A 1 -6.88 30.25 3.49
C MET A 1 -7.21 28.79 3.23
N LEU A 2 -6.21 27.99 2.87
CA LEU A 2 -6.40 26.55 2.67
C LEU A 2 -6.48 25.91 4.05
N ASP A 3 -7.50 25.08 4.23
CA ASP A 3 -7.76 24.33 5.45
C ASP A 3 -6.69 23.23 5.61
N ASP A 4 -5.63 23.53 6.36
CA ASP A 4 -4.54 22.60 6.73
C ASP A 4 -5.03 21.55 7.75
N SER A 5 -6.12 20.85 7.43
CA SER A 5 -6.63 19.78 8.26
C SER A 5 -5.66 18.58 8.26
N PRO A 6 -5.54 17.83 9.37
CA PRO A 6 -4.68 16.63 9.45
C PRO A 6 -4.96 15.53 8.41
N LYS A 7 -6.12 15.61 7.75
CA LYS A 7 -6.54 14.69 6.70
C LYS A 7 -5.82 14.98 5.39
N HIS A 8 -5.62 16.26 5.07
CA HIS A 8 -4.95 16.70 3.85
C HIS A 8 -3.46 16.32 3.82
N THR A 9 -2.75 16.49 4.95
CA THR A 9 -1.32 16.15 5.04
C THR A 9 -1.08 14.65 4.87
N LYS A 10 -1.98 13.80 5.36
CA LYS A 10 -1.89 12.35 5.14
C LYS A 10 -2.09 11.98 3.67
N GLU A 11 -3.03 12.61 2.97
CA GLU A 11 -3.26 12.39 1.55
C GLU A 11 -2.02 12.74 0.72
N VAL A 12 -1.36 13.86 1.03
CA VAL A 12 -0.09 14.25 0.40
C VAL A 12 1.01 13.23 0.69
N ALA A 13 1.16 12.79 1.94
CA ALA A 13 2.15 11.77 2.29
C ALA A 13 1.89 10.44 1.57
N ASP A 14 0.63 10.04 1.45
CA ASP A 14 0.24 8.83 0.73
C ASP A 14 0.54 8.93 -0.78
N LEU A 15 0.33 10.10 -1.40
CA LEU A 15 0.71 10.35 -2.80
C LEU A 15 2.23 10.26 -3.01
N ILE A 16 3.02 10.92 -2.16
CA ILE A 16 4.50 10.83 -2.21
C ILE A 16 4.96 9.38 -2.08
N LYS A 17 4.36 8.63 -1.15
CA LYS A 17 4.63 7.21 -0.92
C LYS A 17 4.32 6.35 -2.16
N GLU A 18 3.21 6.59 -2.86
CA GLU A 18 2.89 5.87 -4.11
C GLU A 18 3.92 6.19 -5.20
N ILE A 19 4.28 7.47 -5.40
CA ILE A 19 5.27 7.89 -6.39
C ILE A 19 6.62 7.20 -6.14
N ILE A 20 7.09 7.20 -4.89
CA ILE A 20 8.35 6.52 -4.53
C ILE A 20 8.27 5.03 -4.81
N GLY A 21 7.15 4.39 -4.45
CA GLY A 21 6.92 2.96 -4.71
C GLY A 21 6.82 2.61 -6.21
N GLU A 22 6.35 3.54 -7.04
CA GLU A 22 6.39 3.45 -8.51
C GLU A 22 7.80 3.57 -9.05
N CYS A 23 8.61 4.50 -8.51
CA CYS A 23 9.99 4.67 -8.94
C CYS A 23 10.90 3.51 -8.54
N ASP A 24 10.81 3.02 -7.29
CA ASP A 24 11.71 1.98 -6.76
C ASP A 24 11.15 0.55 -6.88
N GLY A 25 9.87 0.43 -7.21
CA GLY A 25 9.14 -0.83 -7.37
C GLY A 25 8.82 -1.56 -6.06
N TYR A 26 9.11 -0.98 -4.90
CA TYR A 26 8.68 -1.50 -3.61
C TYR A 26 7.29 -0.98 -3.23
N LYS A 27 6.66 -1.65 -2.26
CA LYS A 27 5.41 -1.17 -1.66
C LYS A 27 5.68 -0.75 -0.22
N TYR A 28 5.19 0.43 0.14
CA TYR A 28 5.32 0.97 1.48
C TYR A 28 3.95 0.98 2.17
N ILE A 29 3.89 0.43 3.38
CA ILE A 29 2.67 0.33 4.19
C ILE A 29 2.79 1.33 5.33
N PHE A 30 1.72 2.07 5.61
CA PHE A 30 1.66 2.99 6.74
C PHE A 30 1.91 2.25 8.06
N ASP A 31 2.82 2.80 8.87
CA ASP A 31 3.19 2.26 10.18
C ASP A 31 2.54 3.12 11.28
N HIS A 32 3.00 4.37 11.42
CA HIS A 32 2.45 5.32 12.38
C HIS A 32 2.76 6.76 11.94
N LYS A 33 2.14 7.71 12.65
CA LYS A 33 2.45 9.14 12.53
C LYS A 33 2.98 9.67 13.85
N TYR A 34 3.74 10.76 13.77
CA TYR A 34 4.24 11.52 14.91
C TYR A 34 3.98 13.00 14.66
N GLU A 35 3.36 13.67 15.63
CA GLU A 35 3.10 15.11 15.64
C GLU A 35 4.05 15.74 16.66
N ALA A 36 4.84 16.72 16.24
CA ALA A 36 5.79 17.37 17.13
C ALA A 36 5.04 18.23 18.18
N LEU A 37 5.45 18.14 19.45
CA LEU A 37 4.89 18.96 20.53
C LEU A 37 5.27 20.45 20.41
N LYS A 38 6.39 20.72 19.74
CA LYS A 38 6.90 22.06 19.43
C LYS A 38 7.36 22.05 17.97
N GLY A 39 6.47 22.50 17.09
CA GLY A 39 6.74 22.56 15.65
C GLY A 39 5.52 22.13 14.85
N ASP A 40 5.33 22.80 13.74
CA ASP A 40 4.21 22.64 12.81
C ASP A 40 4.45 21.49 11.81
N ASN A 41 5.14 20.44 12.27
CA ASN A 41 5.60 19.35 11.43
C ASN A 41 4.91 18.05 11.82
N ILE A 42 4.35 17.38 10.82
CA ILE A 42 3.79 16.03 10.96
C ILE A 42 4.71 15.06 10.24
N THR A 43 5.15 14.02 10.95
CA THR A 43 5.97 12.95 10.38
C THR A 43 5.14 11.70 10.16
N PHE A 44 5.16 11.17 8.95
CA PHE A 44 4.56 9.91 8.57
C PHE A 44 5.65 8.86 8.34
N TYR A 45 5.47 7.69 8.93
CA TYR A 45 6.37 6.55 8.77
C TYR A 45 5.68 5.44 7.99
N TYR A 46 6.40 4.92 7.00
CA TYR A 46 5.97 3.80 6.18
C TYR A 46 7.05 2.72 6.14
N ARG A 47 6.64 1.45 6.15
CA ARG A 47 7.54 0.29 6.12
C ARG A 47 7.44 -0.44 4.80
N CYS A 48 8.54 -1.00 4.32
CA CYS A 48 8.50 -1.94 3.19
C CYS A 48 7.53 -3.09 3.49
N SER A 49 6.62 -3.36 2.55
CA SER A 49 5.54 -4.34 2.70
C SER A 49 6.03 -5.77 2.88
N GLN A 50 7.27 -6.06 2.47
CA GLN A 50 7.92 -7.36 2.62
C GLN A 50 8.91 -7.38 3.81
N SER A 51 8.94 -6.34 4.64
CA SER A 51 9.77 -6.36 5.85
C SER A 51 9.32 -7.45 6.82
N GLN A 52 10.28 -8.17 7.41
CA GLN A 52 10.04 -9.15 8.48
C GLN A 52 9.47 -8.49 9.75
N ILE A 53 9.65 -7.19 9.94
CA ILE A 53 9.06 -6.45 11.08
C ILE A 53 7.53 -6.52 11.04
N LEU A 54 6.94 -6.70 9.85
CA LEU A 54 5.50 -6.84 9.66
C LEU A 54 5.00 -8.28 9.81
N GLU A 55 5.86 -9.22 10.21
CA GLU A 55 5.49 -10.61 10.42
C GLU A 55 4.59 -10.72 11.66
N ASN A 56 3.29 -10.87 11.42
CA ASN A 56 2.36 -11.20 12.49
C ASN A 56 2.55 -12.65 12.92
N LYS A 57 2.74 -12.88 14.22
CA LYS A 57 2.60 -14.22 14.79
C LYS A 57 1.20 -14.75 14.48
N THR A 58 1.10 -15.79 13.65
CA THR A 58 -0.19 -16.39 13.28
C THR A 58 -0.91 -16.91 14.51
N ARG A 59 -2.03 -16.28 14.86
CA ARG A 59 -2.90 -16.69 15.98
C ARG A 59 -3.86 -17.83 15.61
N LYS A 60 -3.93 -18.21 14.33
CA LYS A 60 -4.86 -19.22 13.81
C LYS A 60 -4.10 -20.51 13.47
N GLY A 61 -4.66 -21.65 13.86
CA GLY A 61 -4.19 -22.96 13.44
C GLY A 61 -4.21 -23.10 11.91
N LYS A 62 -3.35 -23.98 11.37
CA LYS A 62 -3.11 -24.14 9.92
C LYS A 62 -4.41 -24.34 9.12
N GLU A 63 -5.39 -25.05 9.67
CA GLU A 63 -6.69 -25.33 9.04
C GLU A 63 -7.61 -24.10 8.85
N LYS A 64 -7.37 -23.00 9.56
CA LYS A 64 -8.19 -21.77 9.48
C LYS A 64 -7.47 -20.64 8.73
N GLN A 65 -6.35 -20.95 8.08
CA GLN A 65 -5.69 -20.01 7.18
C GLN A 65 -6.44 -20.03 5.85
N ARG A 66 -6.78 -18.84 5.33
CA ARG A 66 -7.28 -18.71 3.96
C ARG A 66 -6.16 -19.10 3.00
N ASP A 67 -6.49 -19.45 1.76
CA ASP A 67 -5.57 -19.72 0.65
C ASP A 67 -4.80 -18.46 0.18
N LYS A 68 -4.24 -17.71 1.13
CA LYS A 68 -3.36 -16.59 0.85
C LYS A 68 -1.93 -17.12 0.93
N VAL A 69 -1.27 -17.20 -0.22
CA VAL A 69 0.16 -17.50 -0.28
C VAL A 69 0.92 -16.56 0.65
N SER A 70 1.80 -17.11 1.48
CA SER A 70 2.62 -16.31 2.39
C SER A 70 3.53 -15.40 1.58
N ILE A 71 3.52 -14.12 1.90
CA ILE A 71 4.44 -13.14 1.32
C ILE A 71 5.83 -13.42 1.89
N GLU A 72 6.81 -13.65 1.03
CA GLU A 72 8.22 -13.77 1.43
C GLU A 72 8.69 -12.49 2.12
N ARG A 73 9.37 -12.65 3.25
CA ARG A 73 9.80 -11.55 4.12
C ARG A 73 11.31 -11.40 4.13
N PHE A 74 11.77 -10.15 4.21
CA PHE A 74 13.18 -9.79 4.19
C PHE A 74 13.54 -8.92 5.39
N SER A 75 14.78 -9.04 5.86
CA SER A 75 15.39 -8.19 6.88
C SER A 75 15.83 -6.81 6.34
N CYS A 76 15.05 -6.25 5.41
CA CYS A 76 15.41 -5.09 4.61
C CYS A 76 15.43 -3.77 5.39
N ASN A 77 14.73 -3.71 6.53
CA ASN A 77 14.53 -2.50 7.32
C ASN A 77 14.07 -1.30 6.46
N GLY A 78 13.33 -1.58 5.37
CA GLY A 78 12.80 -0.58 4.46
C GLY A 78 11.90 0.40 5.23
N LEU A 79 12.33 1.66 5.31
CA LEU A 79 11.66 2.73 6.02
C LEU A 79 11.62 3.96 5.13
N LEU A 80 10.41 4.44 4.88
CA LEU A 80 10.16 5.72 4.25
C LEU A 80 9.58 6.65 5.31
N ARG A 81 10.29 7.73 5.59
CA ARG A 81 9.89 8.79 6.53
C ARG A 81 9.63 10.05 5.73
N ILE A 82 8.40 10.57 5.83
CA ILE A 82 7.97 11.80 5.17
C ILE A 82 7.60 12.80 6.26
N ILE A 83 8.26 13.95 6.28
CA ILE A 83 7.92 15.06 7.16
C ILE A 83 7.22 16.11 6.31
N ILE A 84 6.03 16.55 6.71
CA ILE A 84 5.31 17.64 6.07
C ILE A 84 5.26 18.80 7.04
N SER A 85 5.73 19.95 6.58
CA SER A 85 5.65 21.22 7.28
C SER A 85 4.46 22.04 6.79
N ASN A 86 3.91 22.92 7.63
CA ASN A 86 2.87 23.87 7.26
C ASN A 86 3.26 24.84 6.12
N HIS A 87 4.55 24.90 5.75
CA HIS A 87 5.04 25.71 4.63
C HIS A 87 5.06 24.97 3.28
N GLN A 88 4.30 23.87 3.13
CA GLN A 88 4.23 23.05 1.90
C GLN A 88 5.58 22.44 1.49
N ILE A 89 6.49 22.26 2.44
CA ILE A 89 7.77 21.57 2.24
C ILE A 89 7.62 20.14 2.77
N ALA A 90 8.09 19.17 1.97
CA ALA A 90 8.12 17.78 2.35
C ALA A 90 9.57 17.26 2.38
N ASP A 91 10.05 16.86 3.56
CA ASP A 91 11.35 16.20 3.71
C ASP A 91 11.18 14.68 3.65
N ILE A 92 11.88 14.07 2.70
CA ILE A 92 11.75 12.64 2.41
C ILE A 92 13.05 11.94 2.79
N ASN A 93 12.97 10.95 3.67
CA ASN A 93 14.07 10.09 4.05
C ASN A 93 13.72 8.64 3.73
N LEU A 94 14.42 8.04 2.77
CA LEU A 94 14.24 6.65 2.38
C LEU A 94 15.48 5.83 2.78
N VAL A 95 15.27 4.77 3.54
CA VAL A 95 16.30 3.81 3.94
C VAL A 95 15.86 2.41 3.55
N HIS A 96 16.68 1.71 2.77
CA HIS A 96 16.43 0.31 2.40
C HIS A 96 17.75 -0.47 2.42
N LYS A 97 18.03 -1.17 3.52
CA LYS A 97 19.37 -1.77 3.78
C LYS A 97 19.71 -2.92 2.84
N ILE A 98 18.70 -3.69 2.42
CA ILE A 98 18.86 -4.85 1.54
C ILE A 98 17.91 -4.69 0.38
N LEU A 99 18.42 -4.63 -0.85
CA LEU A 99 17.58 -4.68 -2.04
C LEU A 99 17.19 -6.14 -2.29
N HIS A 100 15.92 -6.46 -2.09
CA HIS A 100 15.37 -7.80 -2.28
C HIS A 100 14.45 -7.85 -3.50
N ILE A 101 14.00 -9.05 -3.85
CA ILE A 101 13.02 -9.22 -4.92
C ILE A 101 11.76 -8.40 -4.62
N ARG A 102 11.35 -7.62 -5.61
CA ARG A 102 10.20 -6.72 -5.54
C ARG A 102 8.91 -7.54 -5.62
N PRO A 103 7.82 -7.09 -4.99
CA PRO A 103 6.56 -7.80 -5.07
C PRO A 103 6.00 -7.71 -6.50
N ASN A 104 5.49 -8.82 -7.04
CA ASN A 104 4.81 -8.80 -8.34
C ASN A 104 3.65 -7.80 -8.31
N ARG A 105 3.69 -6.84 -9.22
CA ARG A 105 2.61 -5.93 -9.51
C ARG A 105 1.61 -6.66 -10.41
N PHE A 106 0.67 -7.37 -9.81
CA PHE A 106 -0.58 -7.70 -10.50
C PHE A 106 -1.39 -6.41 -10.58
N GLU A 107 -1.00 -5.53 -11.50
CA GLU A 107 -1.79 -4.37 -11.83
C GLU A 107 -3.02 -4.85 -12.59
N MET A 108 -4.17 -4.68 -11.97
CA MET A 108 -5.45 -4.80 -12.65
C MET A 108 -5.52 -3.68 -13.68
N ASP A 109 -5.85 -4.04 -14.92
CA ASP A 109 -6.02 -3.10 -16.01
C ASP A 109 -7.10 -2.06 -15.67
N SER A 110 -6.90 -0.84 -16.16
CA SER A 110 -7.81 0.28 -15.89
C SER A 110 -9.24 -0.04 -16.37
N SER A 111 -9.39 -0.77 -17.47
CA SER A 111 -10.69 -1.21 -17.98
C SER A 111 -11.45 -2.10 -16.99
N THR A 112 -10.80 -3.08 -16.37
CA THR A 112 -11.43 -3.91 -15.33
C THR A 112 -11.79 -3.08 -14.09
N LYS A 113 -10.95 -2.12 -13.69
CA LYS A 113 -11.28 -1.22 -12.55
C LYS A 113 -12.51 -0.37 -12.83
N GLU A 114 -12.57 0.24 -14.01
CA GLU A 114 -13.72 1.04 -14.45
C GLU A 114 -14.98 0.19 -14.55
N PHE A 115 -14.87 -1.02 -15.09
CA PHE A 115 -15.99 -1.96 -15.17
C PHE A 115 -16.56 -2.29 -13.79
N ILE A 116 -15.70 -2.59 -12.81
CA ILE A 116 -16.13 -2.86 -11.43
C ILE A 116 -16.83 -1.63 -10.83
N GLN A 117 -16.28 -0.43 -11.03
CA GLN A 117 -16.90 0.80 -10.54
C GLN A 117 -18.28 1.06 -11.15
N GLN A 118 -18.42 0.88 -12.46
CA GLN A 118 -19.69 1.06 -13.17
C GLN A 118 -20.76 0.05 -12.73
N ASN A 119 -20.33 -1.14 -12.29
CA ASN A 119 -21.22 -2.24 -11.91
C ASN A 119 -21.29 -2.47 -10.39
N ILE A 120 -20.93 -1.49 -9.56
CA ILE A 120 -20.88 -1.62 -8.09
C ILE A 120 -22.22 -2.03 -7.45
N ASN A 121 -23.33 -1.79 -8.15
CA ASN A 121 -24.68 -2.17 -7.72
C ASN A 121 -24.98 -3.66 -7.92
N GLN A 122 -24.14 -4.40 -8.65
CA GLN A 122 -24.28 -5.84 -8.83
C GLN A 122 -23.58 -6.62 -7.71
N THR A 123 -23.94 -7.89 -7.56
CA THR A 123 -23.23 -8.77 -6.61
C THR A 123 -21.81 -9.07 -7.12
N PRO A 124 -20.83 -9.29 -6.23
CA PRO A 124 -19.47 -9.64 -6.62
C PRO A 124 -19.40 -10.88 -7.55
N GLN A 125 -20.31 -11.84 -7.37
CA GLN A 125 -20.43 -13.01 -8.26
C GLN A 125 -20.81 -12.62 -9.69
N ASN A 126 -21.79 -11.73 -9.86
CA ASN A 126 -22.23 -11.31 -11.20
C ASN A 126 -21.15 -10.49 -11.91
N ILE A 127 -20.49 -9.59 -11.18
CA ILE A 127 -19.37 -8.80 -11.71
C ILE A 127 -18.23 -9.73 -12.15
N TYR A 128 -17.88 -10.72 -11.32
CA TYR A 128 -16.82 -11.68 -11.64
C TYR A 128 -17.18 -12.51 -12.88
N SER A 129 -18.38 -13.06 -12.98
CA SER A 129 -18.81 -13.85 -14.14
C SER A 129 -18.76 -13.05 -15.44
N GLN A 130 -19.10 -11.76 -15.40
CA GLN A 130 -19.03 -10.88 -16.59
C GLN A 130 -17.58 -10.58 -17.00
N ILE A 131 -16.69 -10.37 -16.02
CA ILE A 131 -15.26 -10.18 -16.22
C ILE A 131 -14.61 -11.46 -16.78
N GLU A 132 -15.00 -12.63 -16.28
CA GLU A 132 -14.50 -13.93 -16.76
C GLU A 132 -14.86 -14.20 -18.22
N GLN A 133 -16.06 -13.77 -18.65
CA GLN A 133 -16.49 -13.85 -20.05
C GLN A 133 -15.67 -12.96 -20.99
N THR A 134 -15.17 -11.82 -20.49
CA THR A 134 -14.38 -10.87 -21.28
C THR A 134 -12.87 -11.11 -21.20
N CYS A 135 -12.39 -11.78 -20.16
CA CYS A 135 -10.98 -12.05 -19.91
C CYS A 135 -10.78 -13.48 -19.38
N PRO A 136 -10.64 -14.49 -20.26
CA PRO A 136 -10.62 -15.91 -19.87
C PRO A 136 -9.40 -16.35 -19.03
N ASN A 137 -8.42 -15.47 -18.80
CA ASN A 137 -7.21 -15.73 -18.01
C ASN A 137 -7.25 -15.13 -16.59
N ILE A 138 -8.39 -14.64 -16.10
CA ILE A 138 -8.50 -14.03 -14.75
C ILE A 138 -8.47 -15.05 -13.60
N THR A 139 -8.41 -16.35 -13.91
CA THR A 139 -8.41 -17.39 -12.90
C THR A 139 -7.09 -17.47 -12.11
N GLN A 140 -7.15 -17.11 -10.81
CA GLN A 140 -6.37 -17.84 -9.83
C GLN A 140 -6.94 -19.26 -9.79
N LYS A 141 -6.19 -20.24 -10.31
CA LYS A 141 -6.59 -21.65 -10.21
C LYS A 141 -6.90 -21.98 -8.74
N GLN A 142 -8.08 -22.56 -8.56
CA GLN A 142 -8.64 -23.08 -7.32
C GLN A 142 -7.73 -24.12 -6.67
#